data_AF-A9I268-F1
#
_entry.id   AF-A9I268-F1
#
_cell.length_a   1.000
_cell.length_b   1.000
_cell.length_c   1.000
_cell.angle_alpha   90.00
_cell.angle_beta   90.00
_cell.angle_gamma   90.00
#
_symmetry.space_group_name_H-M   'P 1'
#
loop_
_entity.id
_entity.type
_entity.pdbx_description
1 polymer ?
#
loop_
_entity_poly.entity_id
_entity_poly.type
_entity_poly.pdbx_seq_one_letter_code
_entity_poly.pdbx_strand_id
1 'polypeptide(L)' 'MAELCRKHGISEATYYNWKAKFGGMTVSDVQRLKELEQENNKLKKLLAESMLDKAALQDLLSRK' A
#
# COMPACT_ATOMS: atom_id res chain seq x y z
N MET A 1 -12.68 24.98 13.04
CA MET A 1 -12.70 23.60 12.52
C MET A 1 -14.10 23.19 12.06
N ALA A 2 -15.16 23.54 12.79
CA ALA A 2 -16.56 23.38 12.38
C ALA A 2 -16.89 23.82 10.95
N GLU A 3 -16.38 24.97 10.50
CA GLU A 3 -16.62 25.48 9.14
C GLU A 3 -15.92 24.64 8.05
N LEU A 4 -14.67 24.23 8.30
CA LEU A 4 -13.92 23.33 7.41
C LEU A 4 -14.61 21.96 7.32
N CYS A 5 -15.03 21.44 8.48
CA CYS A 5 -15.76 20.18 8.58
C CYS A 5 -17.09 20.25 7.81
N ARG A 6 -17.87 21.32 7.97
CA ARG A 6 -19.10 21.57 7.20
C ARG A 6 -18.84 21.71 5.69
N LYS A 7 -17.82 22.47 5.30
CA LYS A 7 -17.45 22.68 3.89
C LYS A 7 -17.08 21.36 3.19
N HIS A 8 -16.42 20.45 3.91
CA HIS A 8 -15.99 19.17 3.39
C HIS A 8 -16.94 18.01 3.72
N GLY A 9 -18.09 18.28 4.35
CA GLY A 9 -19.09 17.25 4.68
C GLY A 9 -18.59 16.19 5.68
N ILE A 10 -17.60 16.52 6.52
CA ILE A 10 -17.06 15.61 7.53
C ILE A 10 -17.42 16.09 8.94
N SER A 11 -17.51 15.17 9.90
CA SER A 11 -17.67 15.55 11.31
C SER A 11 -16.33 16.01 11.90
N GLU A 12 -16.39 16.82 12.96
CA GLU A 12 -15.17 17.21 13.69
C GLU A 12 -14.45 15.98 14.28
N ALA A 13 -15.20 14.98 14.75
CA ALA A 13 -14.65 13.71 15.24
C ALA A 13 -13.85 12.98 14.14
N THR A 14 -14.37 12.94 12.91
CA THR A 14 -13.67 12.37 11.75
C THR A 14 -12.36 13.11 11.47
N TYR A 15 -12.39 14.45 11.52
CA TYR A 15 -11.20 15.27 11.32
C TYR A 15 -10.12 14.99 12.39
N TYR A 16 -10.50 14.95 13.67
CA TYR A 16 -9.53 14.66 14.74
C TYR A 16 -8.99 13.23 14.66
N ASN A 17 -9.79 12.25 14.27
CA ASN A 17 -9.31 10.89 14.03
C ASN A 17 -8.26 10.84 12.91
N TRP A 18 -8.49 11.55 11.81
CA TRP A 18 -7.51 11.67 10.73
C TRP A 18 -6.28 12.44 11.15
N LYS A 19 -6.43 13.53 11.92
CA LYS A 19 -5.30 14.29 12.44
C LYS A 19 -4.46 13.48 13.42
N ALA A 20 -5.07 12.65 14.28
CA ALA A 20 -4.33 11.75 15.16
C ALA A 20 -3.56 10.68 14.36
N LYS A 21 -4.16 10.18 13.29
CA LYS A 21 -3.57 9.11 12.47
C LYS A 21 -2.51 9.60 11.47
N PHE A 22 -2.70 10.78 10.90
CA PHE A 22 -1.92 11.29 9.77
C PHE A 22 -1.31 12.67 10.01
N GLY A 23 -1.61 13.35 11.11
CA GLY A 23 -1.21 14.74 11.34
C GLY A 23 0.29 14.96 11.54
N GLY A 24 1.07 13.90 11.77
CA GLY A 24 2.54 13.93 11.77
C GLY A 24 3.18 13.52 10.44
N MET A 25 2.38 13.16 9.43
CA MET A 25 2.85 12.70 8.13
C MET A 25 2.95 13.87 7.16
N THR A 26 4.11 14.05 6.54
CA THR A 26 4.29 15.06 5.50
C THR A 26 3.72 14.57 4.16
N VAL A 27 3.45 15.49 3.23
CA VAL A 27 3.02 15.11 1.86
C VAL A 27 4.07 14.22 1.18
N SER A 28 5.36 14.48 1.42
CA SER A 28 6.46 13.62 0.97
C SER A 28 6.40 12.22 1.54
N ASP A 29 6.03 12.06 2.82
CA ASP A 29 5.90 10.74 3.45
C ASP A 29 4.73 9.96 2.84
N VAL A 30 3.59 10.61 2.57
CA VAL A 30 2.44 9.99 1.90
C VAL A 30 2.81 9.54 0.48
N GLN A 31 3.51 10.40 -0.27
CA GLN A 31 3.95 10.08 -1.63
C GLN A 31 4.92 8.89 -1.63
N ARG A 32 5.88 8.88 -0.70
CA ARG A 32 6.84 7.79 -0.55
C ARG A 32 6.15 6.48 -0.16
N LEU A 33 5.17 6.53 0.74
CA LEU A 33 4.39 5.37 1.14
C LEU A 33 3.68 4.74 -0.07
N LYS A 34 3.03 5.56 -0.89
CA LYS A 34 2.32 5.09 -2.10
C LYS A 34 3.28 4.43 -3.11
N GLU A 35 4.46 5.02 -3.33
CA GLU A 35 5.49 4.43 -4.19
C GLU A 35 5.98 3.08 -3.66
N LEU A 36 6.22 2.99 -2.36
CA LEU A 36 6.63 1.74 -1.71
C LEU A 36 5.55 0.66 -1.81
N GLU A 37 4.28 1.02 -1.65
CA GLU A 37 3.16 0.09 -1.82
C GLU A 37 3.07 -0.44 -3.26
N GLN A 38 3.25 0.44 -4.25
CA GLN A 38 3.26 0.05 -5.67
C GLN A 38 4.43 -0.88 -5.99
N GLU A 39 5.64 -0.56 -5.54
CA GLU A 39 6.82 -1.40 -5.77
C GLU A 39 6.68 -2.74 -5.04
N ASN A 40 6.16 -2.76 -3.80
CA ASN A 40 5.92 -3.98 -3.07
C ASN A 40 4.95 -4.92 -3.80
N ASN A 41 3.88 -4.38 -4.38
CA ASN A 41 2.93 -5.15 -5.17
C ASN A 41 3.57 -5.74 -6.44
N LYS A 42 4.38 -4.94 -7.14
CA LYS A 42 5.14 -5.40 -8.31
C LYS A 42 6.11 -6.53 -7.94
N LEU A 43 6.88 -6.35 -6.87
CA LEU A 43 7.84 -7.35 -6.39
C LEU A 43 7.15 -8.65 -5.98
N LYS A 44 6.02 -8.58 -5.27
CA LYS A 44 5.21 -9.76 -4.93
C LYS A 44 4.74 -10.52 -6.16
N LYS A 45 4.29 -9.81 -7.21
CA LYS A 45 3.88 -10.43 -8.47
C LYS A 45 5.05 -11.16 -9.15
N LEU A 46 6.18 -10.48 -9.31
CA LEU A 46 7.39 -11.06 -9.93
C LEU A 46 7.91 -12.26 -9.14
N LEU A 47 7.86 -12.20 -7.80
CA LEU A 47 8.25 -13.30 -6.94
C LEU A 47 7.32 -14.51 -7.14
N ALA A 48 6.01 -14.30 -7.19
CA ALA A 48 5.05 -15.37 -7.42
C ALA A 48 5.28 -16.04 -8.79
N GLU A 49 5.46 -15.26 -9.85
CA GLU A 49 5.80 -15.76 -11.19
C GLU A 49 7.09 -16.57 -11.18
N SER A 50 8.16 -16.04 -10.56
CA SER A 50 9.45 -16.74 -10.44
C SER A 50 9.35 -18.05 -9.65
N MET A 51 8.53 -18.08 -8.61
CA MET A 51 8.29 -19.28 -7.81
C MET A 51 7.54 -20.35 -8.61
N LEU A 52 6.58 -19.96 -9.44
CA LEU A 52 5.86 -20.88 -10.34
C LEU A 52 6.80 -21.46 -11.39
N ASP A 53 7.62 -20.64 -12.04
CA ASP A 53 8.61 -21.09 -13.03
C ASP A 53 9.61 -22.07 -12.40
N LYS A 54 10.11 -21.74 -11.21
CA LYS A 54 11.00 -22.63 -10.45
C LYS A 54 10.33 -23.96 -10.14
N ALA A 55 9.06 -23.96 -9.72
CA ALA A 55 8.33 -25.19 -9.42
C ALA A 55 8.15 -26.06 -10.67
N ALA A 56 7.79 -25.46 -11.81
CA ALA A 56 7.66 -26.15 -13.09
C ALA A 56 8.99 -26.79 -13.54
N LEU A 57 10.10 -26.07 -13.42
CA LEU A 57 11.43 -26.59 -13.75
C LEU A 57 11.84 -27.77 -12.84
N GLN A 58 11.54 -27.70 -11.55
CA GLN A 58 11.82 -28.80 -10.62
C GLN A 58 10.96 -30.04 -10.92
N ASP A 59 9.69 -29.88 -11.25
CA ASP A 59 8.81 -31.00 -11.66
C ASP A 59 9.35 -31.70 -12.91
N LEU A 60 9.77 -30.93 -13.93
CA LEU A 60 10.40 -31.49 -15.14
C LEU A 60 11.69 -32.27 -14.85
N LEU A 61 12.54 -31.75 -13.95
CA LEU A 61 13.78 -32.44 -13.55
C LEU A 61 13.50 -33.72 -12.77
N SER A 62 12.47 -33.74 -11.92
CA SER A 62 12.11 -34.92 -11.12
C SER A 62 11.46 -36.05 -11.92
N ARG A 63 10.95 -35.76 -13.12
CA ARG A 63 10.32 -36.73 -14.02
C ARG A 63 11.31 -37.41 -14.99
N LYS A 64 12.60 -37.10 -14.88
CA LYS A 64 13.68 -37.63 -15.71
C LYS A 64 14.51 -38.64 -14.93
#